data_AF-A0A6M5Z2G1-F1
#
_entry.id   AF-A0A6M5Z2G1-F1
#
_cell.length_a   1.000
_cell.length_b   1.000
_cell.length_c   1.000
_cell.angle_alpha   90.00
_cell.angle_beta   90.00
_cell.angle_gamma   90.00
#
_symmetry.space_group_name_H-M   'P 1'
#
loop_
_entity.id
_entity.type
_entity.pdbx_description
1 polymer ?
#
loop_
_entity_poly.entity_id
_entity_poly.type
_entity_poly.pdbx_seq_one_letter_code
_entity_poly.pdbx_strand_id
1 'polypeptide(L)'
;MPLLLVAAVLVSAPPALPAFTATGTGDEVPIGTIAAVSLSDGARIDTPNGPKDVRGLVSLRRTERPVPPLPGGAQLITASGDRIPGAVSGGDAKVIQFRPALADEDWAIALDTVAAVWLGSAPADTPSDPAKYPWLTGSPPRDVLLYRNGDAVRGALGGFTESGVKFTPDGGAAREVSLTDLAAVGFNPRFARARKPKGPYAHLVLTDGTRLDATELGLKDDALVAKMACGPLVAVPLSKVVALDVMQGPAVALSDLKPKKAEASGFLGDGWPWAADRTVRGRPLRLFTSAGETTADKGLGTHPKTVLTYDLGGKFTRFEALVGLDAATGKRGRASVRILLDGKEVDLPDLKALTAGPAVGVWADVRGAKELTLVVDFGPTGDVQADVNWGYARLIRE
;
A
#
# COMPACT_ATOMS: atom_id res chain seq x y z
N MET A 1 -30.46 -4.52 -59.80
CA MET A 1 -30.53 -3.77 -58.53
C MET A 1 -29.51 -4.38 -57.57
N PRO A 2 -28.38 -3.72 -57.28
CA PRO A 2 -27.46 -4.23 -56.27
C PRO A 2 -27.96 -3.83 -54.88
N LEU A 3 -27.95 -4.80 -53.97
CA LEU A 3 -28.34 -4.71 -52.57
C LEU A 3 -27.22 -3.96 -51.82
N LEU A 4 -27.52 -2.80 -51.24
CA LEU A 4 -26.57 -2.06 -50.40
C LEU A 4 -26.51 -2.73 -49.02
N LEU A 5 -25.38 -3.36 -48.69
CA LEU A 5 -25.10 -3.88 -47.36
C LEU A 5 -24.66 -2.71 -46.47
N VAL A 6 -25.53 -2.22 -45.60
CA VAL A 6 -25.19 -1.21 -44.60
C VAL A 6 -24.48 -1.92 -43.44
N ALA A 7 -23.16 -1.78 -43.38
CA ALA A 7 -22.38 -2.19 -42.21
C ALA A 7 -22.73 -1.27 -41.04
N ALA A 8 -23.51 -1.77 -40.08
CA ALA A 8 -23.75 -1.09 -38.82
C ALA A 8 -22.45 -1.11 -37.99
N VAL A 9 -21.76 0.02 -37.91
CA VAL A 9 -20.69 0.24 -36.96
C VAL A 9 -21.34 0.28 -35.58
N LEU A 10 -21.18 -0.79 -34.80
CA LEU A 10 -21.46 -0.80 -33.37
C LEU A 10 -20.47 0.17 -32.70
N VAL A 11 -20.90 1.41 -32.50
CA VAL A 11 -20.22 2.35 -31.62
C VAL A 11 -20.41 1.82 -30.21
N SER A 12 -19.39 1.14 -29.66
CA SER A 12 -19.40 0.78 -28.24
C SER A 12 -19.48 2.08 -27.43
N ALA A 13 -20.49 2.21 -26.57
CA ALA A 13 -20.52 3.30 -25.60
C ALA A 13 -19.20 3.30 -24.82
N PRO A 14 -18.62 4.48 -24.52
CA PRO A 14 -17.42 4.55 -23.69
C PRO A 14 -17.69 3.81 -22.37
N PRO A 15 -16.72 3.06 -21.84
CA PRO A 15 -16.92 2.33 -20.60
C PRO A 15 -17.33 3.30 -19.49
N ALA A 16 -18.40 2.95 -18.77
CA ALA A 16 -18.87 3.77 -17.66
C ALA A 16 -17.74 4.00 -16.66
N LEU A 17 -17.63 5.24 -16.17
CA LEU A 17 -16.63 5.59 -15.17
C LEU A 17 -16.83 4.77 -13.89
N PRO A 18 -15.75 4.36 -13.23
CA PRO A 18 -15.86 3.58 -12.01
C PRO A 18 -16.47 4.39 -10.87
N ALA A 19 -17.30 3.72 -10.06
CA ALA A 19 -17.79 4.27 -8.81
C ALA A 19 -16.77 4.06 -7.67
N PHE A 20 -16.72 5.03 -6.77
CA PHE A 20 -15.89 5.03 -5.58
C PHE A 20 -16.73 5.31 -4.35
N THR A 21 -16.45 4.58 -3.29
CA THR A 21 -16.83 4.92 -1.92
C THR A 21 -15.85 5.99 -1.42
N ALA A 22 -16.37 7.15 -1.03
CA ALA A 22 -15.58 8.26 -0.52
C ALA A 22 -15.79 8.43 0.99
N THR A 23 -14.69 8.45 1.73
CA THR A 23 -14.68 8.62 3.19
C THR A 23 -14.00 9.94 3.52
N GLY A 24 -14.70 10.82 4.23
CA GLY A 24 -14.16 12.07 4.79
C GLY A 24 -14.20 12.08 6.31
N THR A 25 -14.06 13.26 6.93
CA THR A 25 -14.20 13.41 8.39
C THR A 25 -15.64 13.31 8.88
N GLY A 26 -16.63 13.59 8.03
CA GLY A 26 -18.04 13.43 8.34
C GLY A 26 -18.53 11.98 8.31
N ASP A 27 -19.79 11.77 8.69
CA ASP A 27 -20.42 10.44 8.78
C ASP A 27 -20.98 9.94 7.44
N GLU A 28 -21.25 10.83 6.49
CA GLU A 28 -21.74 10.44 5.15
C GLU A 28 -20.61 9.81 4.34
N VAL A 29 -20.89 8.66 3.74
CA VAL A 29 -19.94 7.91 2.89
C VAL A 29 -20.55 7.72 1.50
N PRO A 30 -20.57 8.77 0.66
CA PRO A 30 -21.21 8.70 -0.65
C PRO A 30 -20.51 7.70 -1.57
N ILE A 31 -21.29 7.09 -2.46
CA ILE A 31 -20.83 6.16 -3.50
C ILE A 31 -21.23 6.72 -4.85
N GLY A 32 -20.26 6.89 -5.75
CA GLY A 32 -20.51 7.45 -7.08
C GLY A 32 -19.22 7.75 -7.84
N THR A 33 -19.34 8.48 -8.93
CA THR A 33 -18.17 8.86 -9.76
C THR A 33 -17.48 10.09 -9.16
N ILE A 34 -16.16 10.14 -9.23
CA ILE A 34 -15.40 11.31 -8.77
C ILE A 34 -15.60 12.44 -9.78
N ALA A 35 -16.17 13.56 -9.35
CA ALA A 35 -16.39 14.76 -10.16
C ALA A 35 -15.33 15.85 -9.89
N ALA A 36 -14.77 15.88 -8.68
CA ALA A 36 -13.62 16.70 -8.33
C ALA A 36 -12.88 16.05 -7.16
N VAL A 37 -11.57 16.28 -7.06
CA VAL A 37 -10.77 15.83 -5.93
C VAL A 37 -9.56 16.73 -5.76
N SER A 38 -9.24 17.10 -4.52
CA SER A 38 -8.02 17.81 -4.13
C SER A 38 -7.64 17.41 -2.70
N LEU A 39 -6.37 17.60 -2.33
CA LEU A 39 -5.90 17.33 -0.97
C LEU A 39 -6.41 18.35 0.07
N SER A 40 -6.76 19.57 -0.36
CA SER A 40 -7.21 20.65 0.52
C SER A 40 -8.73 20.72 0.66
N ASP A 41 -9.44 20.58 -0.46
CA ASP A 41 -10.88 20.83 -0.55
C ASP A 41 -11.70 19.55 -0.38
N GLY A 42 -11.04 18.39 -0.51
CA GLY A 42 -11.65 17.08 -0.40
C GLY A 42 -12.10 16.54 -1.76
N ALA A 43 -13.26 15.88 -1.81
CA ALA A 43 -13.79 15.30 -3.05
C ALA A 43 -15.24 15.72 -3.29
N ARG A 44 -15.64 15.78 -4.55
CA ARG A 44 -17.03 15.86 -4.97
C ARG A 44 -17.41 14.57 -5.70
N ILE A 45 -18.44 13.90 -5.24
CA ILE A 45 -18.89 12.61 -5.76
C ILE A 45 -20.27 12.77 -6.40
N ASP A 46 -20.39 12.42 -7.67
CA ASP A 46 -21.67 12.36 -8.38
C ASP A 46 -22.37 11.04 -8.04
N THR A 47 -23.39 11.12 -7.19
CA THR A 47 -24.20 9.97 -6.76
C THR A 47 -25.52 9.90 -7.54
N PRO A 48 -26.23 8.76 -7.54
CA PRO A 48 -27.57 8.66 -8.12
C PRO A 48 -28.59 9.67 -7.54
N ASN A 49 -28.36 10.15 -6.33
CA ASN A 49 -29.23 11.11 -5.63
C ASN A 49 -28.71 12.56 -5.73
N GLY A 50 -27.77 12.82 -6.64
CA GLY A 50 -27.15 14.13 -6.84
C GLY A 50 -25.72 14.22 -6.29
N PRO A 51 -25.00 15.32 -6.58
CA PRO A 51 -23.61 15.50 -6.17
C PRO A 51 -23.49 15.68 -4.65
N LYS A 52 -22.44 15.11 -4.07
CA LYS A 52 -22.11 15.17 -2.64
C LYS A 52 -20.67 15.63 -2.43
N ASP A 53 -20.49 16.59 -1.53
CA ASP A 53 -19.17 17.08 -1.14
C ASP A 53 -18.65 16.32 0.08
N VAL A 54 -17.43 15.82 -0.01
CA VAL A 54 -16.73 15.07 1.03
C VAL A 54 -15.53 15.90 1.49
N ARG A 55 -15.71 16.64 2.59
CA ARG A 55 -14.65 17.43 3.22
C ARG A 55 -13.74 16.57 4.06
N GLY A 56 -12.51 17.05 4.28
CA GLY A 56 -11.51 16.33 5.06
C GLY A 56 -11.30 14.92 4.51
N LEU A 57 -11.06 14.81 3.21
CA LEU A 57 -10.97 13.53 2.52
C LEU A 57 -9.95 12.64 3.21
N VAL A 58 -10.37 11.42 3.52
CA VAL A 58 -9.56 10.38 4.16
C VAL A 58 -9.19 9.32 3.13
N SER A 59 -10.16 8.83 2.36
CA SER A 59 -9.90 7.82 1.33
C SER A 59 -10.96 7.78 0.23
N LEU A 60 -10.54 7.32 -0.95
CA LEU A 60 -11.40 6.85 -2.02
C LEU A 60 -11.12 5.36 -2.25
N ARG A 61 -12.16 4.55 -2.40
CA ARG A 61 -12.07 3.11 -2.68
C ARG A 61 -13.02 2.74 -3.80
N ARG A 62 -12.49 2.15 -4.87
CA ARG A 62 -13.32 1.68 -5.98
C ARG A 62 -14.26 0.58 -5.50
N THR A 63 -15.53 0.68 -5.88
CA THR A 63 -16.53 -0.32 -5.50
C THR A 63 -16.26 -1.65 -6.20
N GLU A 64 -16.60 -2.76 -5.53
CA GLU A 64 -16.54 -4.13 -6.07
C GLU A 64 -15.17 -4.54 -6.62
N ARG A 65 -14.10 -3.82 -6.24
CA ARG A 65 -12.75 -4.12 -6.65
C ARG A 65 -11.83 -4.12 -5.45
N PRO A 66 -11.27 -5.27 -5.06
CA PRO A 66 -10.31 -5.32 -3.97
C PRO A 66 -9.02 -4.60 -4.36
N VAL A 67 -8.30 -4.11 -3.35
CA VAL A 67 -6.98 -3.52 -3.54
C VAL A 67 -6.01 -4.64 -3.93
N PRO A 68 -5.36 -4.56 -5.10
CA PRO A 68 -4.53 -5.65 -5.60
C PRO A 68 -3.27 -5.86 -4.74
N PRO A 69 -2.63 -7.04 -4.83
CA PRO A 69 -1.33 -7.26 -4.22
C PRO A 69 -0.28 -6.26 -4.74
N LEU A 70 0.83 -6.18 -4.02
CA LEU A 70 2.01 -5.46 -4.51
C LEU A 70 2.49 -6.08 -5.84
N PRO A 71 3.12 -5.30 -6.74
CA PRO A 71 3.60 -5.83 -8.00
C PRO A 71 4.60 -6.97 -7.77
N GLY A 72 4.42 -8.07 -8.49
CA GLY A 72 5.31 -9.24 -8.42
C GLY A 72 6.40 -9.26 -9.50
N GLY A 73 6.21 -8.52 -10.60
CA GLY A 73 7.09 -8.48 -11.76
C GLY A 73 8.19 -7.42 -11.69
N ALA A 74 8.72 -7.07 -12.87
CA ALA A 74 9.70 -6.00 -13.03
C ALA A 74 9.13 -4.66 -12.54
N GLN A 75 9.88 -3.99 -11.67
CA GLN A 75 9.42 -2.78 -10.99
C GLN A 75 10.60 -1.99 -10.41
N LEU A 76 10.39 -0.69 -10.26
CA LEU A 76 11.22 0.19 -9.44
C LEU A 76 10.57 0.38 -8.07
N ILE A 77 11.37 0.30 -7.01
CA ILE A 77 10.95 0.54 -5.63
C ILE A 77 11.73 1.72 -5.06
N THR A 78 11.04 2.76 -4.63
CA THR A 78 11.67 3.93 -4.00
C THR A 78 11.94 3.69 -2.52
N ALA A 79 12.83 4.50 -1.94
CA ALA A 79 13.09 4.51 -0.50
C ALA A 79 11.90 5.01 0.33
N SER A 80 10.95 5.73 -0.28
CA SER A 80 9.66 6.09 0.32
C SER A 80 8.66 4.94 0.31
N GLY A 81 8.87 3.92 -0.52
CA GLY A 81 8.01 2.73 -0.61
C GLY A 81 7.11 2.67 -1.84
N ASP A 82 7.20 3.65 -2.74
CA ASP A 82 6.53 3.62 -4.04
C ASP A 82 6.99 2.39 -4.83
N ARG A 83 6.06 1.81 -5.60
CA ARG A 83 6.30 0.63 -6.43
C ARG A 83 5.72 0.86 -7.80
N ILE A 84 6.60 0.90 -8.79
CA ILE A 84 6.27 1.30 -10.15
C ILE A 84 6.61 0.13 -11.08
N PRO A 85 5.63 -0.67 -11.53
CA PRO A 85 5.84 -1.65 -12.59
C PRO A 85 6.36 -0.97 -13.85
N GLY A 86 7.28 -1.60 -14.56
CA GLY A 86 7.89 -1.01 -15.74
C GLY A 86 9.25 -1.59 -16.06
N ALA A 87 10.02 -0.87 -16.88
CA ALA A 87 11.34 -1.29 -17.33
C ALA A 87 12.36 -0.15 -17.21
N VAL A 88 13.59 -0.51 -16.90
CA VAL A 88 14.73 0.42 -17.01
C VAL A 88 15.03 0.64 -18.48
N SER A 89 15.22 1.90 -18.88
CA SER A 89 15.60 2.28 -20.26
C SER A 89 16.99 2.92 -20.35
N GLY A 90 17.62 3.23 -19.21
CA GLY A 90 18.97 3.78 -19.17
C GLY A 90 19.20 4.61 -17.90
N GLY A 91 20.22 5.47 -17.92
CA GLY A 91 20.51 6.38 -16.82
C GLY A 91 21.98 6.72 -16.67
N ASP A 92 22.33 7.35 -15.57
CA ASP A 92 23.71 7.64 -15.16
C ASP A 92 23.87 7.42 -13.65
N ALA A 93 24.96 7.92 -13.07
CA ALA A 93 25.24 7.79 -11.64
C ALA A 93 24.29 8.60 -10.72
N LYS A 94 23.41 9.44 -11.27
CA LYS A 94 22.50 10.33 -10.54
C LYS A 94 21.03 10.08 -10.85
N VAL A 95 20.72 9.59 -12.04
CA VAL A 95 19.34 9.40 -12.52
C VAL A 95 19.20 8.03 -13.17
N ILE A 96 18.09 7.34 -12.87
CA ILE A 96 17.62 6.20 -13.65
C ILE A 96 16.51 6.67 -14.58
N GLN A 97 16.62 6.30 -15.85
CA GLN A 97 15.53 6.42 -16.82
C GLN A 97 14.69 5.16 -16.74
N PHE A 98 13.41 5.33 -16.44
CA PHE A 98 12.50 4.24 -16.19
C PHE A 98 11.19 4.46 -16.95
N ARG A 99 10.76 3.47 -17.73
CA ARG A 99 9.48 3.48 -18.43
C ARG A 99 8.43 2.77 -17.57
N PRO A 100 7.56 3.51 -16.87
CA PRO A 100 6.52 2.89 -16.06
C PRO A 100 5.43 2.30 -16.96
N ALA A 101 4.79 1.20 -16.55
CA ALA A 101 3.69 0.59 -17.31
C ALA A 101 2.45 1.49 -17.43
N LEU A 102 2.36 2.54 -16.60
CA LEU A 102 1.25 3.47 -16.58
C LEU A 102 1.38 4.64 -17.57
N ALA A 103 2.57 4.90 -18.12
CA ALA A 103 2.85 6.02 -19.03
C ALA A 103 3.70 5.58 -20.23
N ASP A 104 3.61 6.32 -21.33
CA ASP A 104 4.35 6.00 -22.56
C ASP A 104 5.77 6.59 -22.59
N GLU A 105 6.04 7.56 -21.71
CA GLU A 105 7.31 8.29 -21.63
C GLU A 105 8.18 7.82 -20.46
N ASP A 106 9.50 7.99 -20.62
CA ASP A 106 10.46 7.69 -19.57
C ASP A 106 10.45 8.74 -18.47
N TRP A 107 10.54 8.26 -17.24
CA TRP A 107 10.71 9.07 -16.06
C TRP A 107 12.18 9.12 -15.68
N ALA A 108 12.70 10.34 -15.55
CA ALA A 108 13.98 10.62 -14.94
C ALA A 108 13.81 10.61 -13.41
N ILE A 109 14.14 9.49 -12.76
CA ILE A 109 14.03 9.34 -11.30
C ILE A 109 15.41 9.49 -10.69
N ALA A 110 15.54 10.32 -9.66
CA ALA A 110 16.80 10.49 -8.95
C ALA A 110 17.21 9.16 -8.30
N LEU A 111 18.43 8.70 -8.60
CA LEU A 111 18.94 7.41 -8.15
C LEU A 111 19.03 7.33 -6.63
N ASP A 112 19.27 8.48 -5.98
CA ASP A 112 19.31 8.62 -4.53
C ASP A 112 17.93 8.42 -3.88
N THR A 113 16.83 8.33 -4.62
CA THR A 113 15.50 7.98 -4.08
C THR A 113 15.12 6.53 -4.30
N VAL A 114 15.94 5.74 -5.00
CA VAL A 114 15.63 4.34 -5.36
C VAL A 114 16.23 3.40 -4.32
N ALA A 115 15.44 2.42 -3.86
CA ALA A 115 15.89 1.38 -2.93
C ALA A 115 16.27 0.09 -3.67
N ALA A 116 15.47 -0.31 -4.64
CA ALA A 116 15.74 -1.49 -5.47
C ALA A 116 15.01 -1.41 -6.82
N VAL A 117 15.53 -2.11 -7.81
CA VAL A 117 14.89 -2.36 -9.10
C VAL A 117 14.88 -3.86 -9.34
N TRP A 118 13.69 -4.43 -9.50
CA TRP A 118 13.53 -5.80 -9.99
C TRP A 118 13.40 -5.77 -11.51
N LEU A 119 14.18 -6.61 -12.19
CA LEU A 119 14.20 -6.72 -13.66
C LEU A 119 13.35 -7.88 -14.18
N GLY A 120 12.65 -8.57 -13.27
CA GLY A 120 11.77 -9.69 -13.52
C GLY A 120 10.95 -10.01 -12.27
N SER A 121 10.36 -11.20 -12.22
CA SER A 121 9.56 -11.59 -11.06
C SER A 121 10.41 -11.78 -9.80
N ALA A 122 10.03 -11.11 -8.73
CA ALA A 122 10.61 -11.35 -7.42
C ALA A 122 10.14 -12.72 -6.88
N PRO A 123 10.99 -13.49 -6.18
CA PRO A 123 10.57 -14.68 -5.47
C PRO A 123 9.38 -14.41 -4.53
N ALA A 124 8.44 -15.35 -4.42
CA ALA A 124 7.23 -15.17 -3.62
C ALA A 124 7.51 -14.92 -2.13
N ASP A 125 8.67 -15.38 -1.64
CA ASP A 125 9.12 -15.22 -0.28
C ASP A 125 9.94 -13.92 -0.05
N THR A 126 10.13 -13.10 -1.07
CA THR A 126 10.77 -11.77 -0.94
C THR A 126 10.03 -10.92 0.09
N PRO A 127 10.73 -10.34 1.09
CA PRO A 127 10.12 -9.39 2.02
C PRO A 127 9.47 -8.22 1.26
N SER A 128 8.47 -7.55 1.82
CA SER A 128 7.99 -6.32 1.21
C SER A 128 9.03 -5.20 1.33
N ASP A 129 9.58 -4.99 2.52
CA ASP A 129 10.57 -3.93 2.79
C ASP A 129 11.95 -4.25 2.15
N PRO A 130 12.44 -3.43 1.20
CA PRO A 130 13.76 -3.61 0.59
C PRO A 130 14.92 -3.63 1.59
N ALA A 131 14.80 -2.93 2.71
CA ALA A 131 15.83 -2.93 3.75
C ALA A 131 16.02 -4.31 4.41
N LYS A 132 15.06 -5.24 4.20
CA LYS A 132 15.09 -6.61 4.71
C LYS A 132 15.49 -7.64 3.66
N TYR A 133 15.83 -7.23 2.44
CA TYR A 133 16.28 -8.16 1.41
C TYR A 133 17.59 -8.82 1.84
N PRO A 134 17.65 -10.16 1.97
CA PRO A 134 18.85 -10.84 2.47
C PRO A 134 20.10 -10.52 1.65
N TRP A 135 19.95 -10.39 0.32
CA TRP A 135 21.03 -10.10 -0.62
C TRP A 135 21.51 -8.63 -0.56
N LEU A 136 20.73 -7.70 -0.01
CA LEU A 136 21.15 -6.31 0.24
C LEU A 136 21.83 -6.11 1.59
N THR A 137 21.77 -7.10 2.49
CA THR A 137 22.43 -7.00 3.79
C THR A 137 23.95 -7.00 3.64
N GLY A 138 24.64 -6.28 4.54
CA GLY A 138 26.11 -6.22 4.57
C GLY A 138 26.65 -5.06 5.38
N SER A 139 27.88 -5.21 5.88
CA SER A 139 28.64 -4.14 6.54
C SER A 139 30.05 -4.06 5.93
N PRO A 140 30.44 -2.93 5.30
CA PRO A 140 29.60 -1.76 5.04
C PRO A 140 28.49 -2.06 4.02
N PRO A 141 27.38 -1.29 4.03
CA PRO A 141 26.37 -1.37 2.98
C PRO A 141 26.96 -0.90 1.63
N ARG A 142 26.54 -1.57 0.56
CA ARG A 142 27.04 -1.43 -0.81
C ARG A 142 25.87 -1.47 -1.80
N ASP A 143 26.12 -1.06 -3.04
CA ASP A 143 25.23 -1.43 -4.15
C ASP A 143 25.43 -2.91 -4.45
N VAL A 144 24.37 -3.59 -4.89
CA VAL A 144 24.37 -5.03 -5.12
C VAL A 144 23.69 -5.36 -6.44
N LEU A 145 24.36 -6.16 -7.27
CA LEU A 145 23.75 -6.84 -8.40
C LEU A 145 23.34 -8.24 -7.98
N LEU A 146 22.05 -8.55 -8.10
CA LEU A 146 21.52 -9.89 -7.91
C LEU A 146 21.34 -10.55 -9.28
N TYR A 147 22.08 -11.62 -9.54
CA TYR A 147 21.99 -12.42 -10.76
C TYR A 147 20.81 -13.38 -10.72
N ARG A 148 20.33 -13.80 -11.89
CA ARG A 148 19.20 -14.75 -12.03
C ARG A 148 19.48 -16.13 -11.47
N ASN A 149 20.76 -16.51 -11.34
CA ASN A 149 21.18 -17.75 -10.68
C ASN A 149 21.19 -17.64 -9.14
N GLY A 150 20.90 -16.46 -8.57
CA GLY A 150 20.90 -16.19 -7.13
C GLY A 150 22.20 -15.59 -6.58
N ASP A 151 23.26 -15.48 -7.39
CA ASP A 151 24.51 -14.88 -6.95
C ASP A 151 24.35 -13.37 -6.71
N ALA A 152 24.94 -12.87 -5.63
CA ALA A 152 24.91 -11.45 -5.28
C ALA A 152 26.32 -10.87 -5.26
N VAL A 153 26.58 -9.88 -6.12
CA VAL A 153 27.88 -9.21 -6.22
C VAL A 153 27.77 -7.79 -5.70
N ARG A 154 28.64 -7.43 -4.75
CA ARG A 154 28.70 -6.12 -4.10
C ARG A 154 29.75 -5.22 -4.75
N GLY A 155 29.50 -3.91 -4.73
CA GLY A 155 30.39 -2.94 -5.33
C GLY A 155 29.77 -1.54 -5.44
N ALA A 156 30.20 -0.82 -6.45
CA ALA A 156 29.75 0.53 -6.78
C ALA A 156 29.06 0.58 -8.14
N LEU A 157 27.86 1.15 -8.16
CA LEU A 157 27.10 1.41 -9.37
C LEU A 157 27.59 2.68 -10.08
N GLY A 158 27.90 2.56 -11.37
CA GLY A 158 28.32 3.68 -12.23
C GLY A 158 27.19 4.25 -13.12
N GLY A 159 26.04 3.59 -13.18
CA GLY A 159 24.86 4.00 -13.97
C GLY A 159 24.30 2.88 -14.83
N PHE A 160 23.20 3.18 -15.52
CA PHE A 160 22.49 2.25 -16.41
C PHE A 160 22.72 2.61 -17.88
N THR A 161 22.88 1.62 -18.74
CA THR A 161 22.79 1.77 -20.19
C THR A 161 21.45 1.20 -20.66
N GLU A 162 21.17 1.26 -21.96
CA GLU A 162 19.93 0.68 -22.51
C GLU A 162 19.85 -0.85 -22.31
N SER A 163 21.01 -1.53 -22.23
CA SER A 163 21.09 -3.00 -22.16
C SER A 163 21.79 -3.52 -20.91
N GLY A 164 22.40 -2.66 -20.11
CA GLY A 164 23.29 -3.08 -19.04
C GLY A 164 23.43 -2.10 -17.88
N VAL A 165 24.31 -2.49 -16.96
CA VAL A 165 24.65 -1.73 -15.75
C VAL A 165 26.16 -1.60 -15.68
N LYS A 166 26.65 -0.35 -15.62
CA LYS A 166 28.07 -0.07 -15.35
C LYS A 166 28.33 -0.30 -13.88
N PHE A 167 29.20 -1.24 -13.55
CA PHE A 167 29.42 -1.68 -12.17
C PHE A 167 30.88 -1.99 -11.90
N THR A 168 31.36 -1.57 -10.73
CA THR A 168 32.70 -1.89 -10.24
C THR A 168 32.57 -2.78 -9.01
N PRO A 169 32.81 -4.11 -9.13
CA PRO A 169 32.79 -5.02 -7.99
C PRO A 169 33.85 -4.63 -6.95
N ASP A 170 33.59 -4.91 -5.67
CA ASP A 170 34.60 -4.75 -4.62
C ASP A 170 35.86 -5.58 -4.96
N GLY A 171 37.02 -4.92 -5.07
CA GLY A 171 38.28 -5.57 -5.45
C GLY A 171 38.43 -5.93 -6.94
N GLY A 172 37.48 -5.53 -7.79
CA GLY A 172 37.49 -5.78 -9.24
C GLY A 172 37.61 -4.51 -10.09
N ALA A 173 37.76 -4.72 -11.40
CA ALA A 173 37.72 -3.63 -12.38
C ALA A 173 36.27 -3.30 -12.80
N ALA A 174 36.05 -2.06 -13.23
CA ALA A 174 34.77 -1.64 -13.79
C ALA A 174 34.41 -2.47 -15.03
N ARG A 175 33.14 -2.85 -15.13
CA ARG A 175 32.59 -3.62 -16.25
C ARG A 175 31.13 -3.26 -16.49
N GLU A 176 30.62 -3.61 -17.67
CA GLU A 176 29.20 -3.56 -17.96
C GLU A 176 28.59 -4.96 -17.80
N VAL A 177 27.49 -5.05 -17.06
CA VAL A 177 26.76 -6.30 -16.81
C VAL A 177 25.41 -6.21 -17.51
N SER A 178 25.04 -7.22 -18.31
CA SER A 178 23.77 -7.22 -19.04
C SER A 178 22.57 -7.25 -18.07
N LEU A 179 21.53 -6.46 -18.36
CA LEU A 179 20.27 -6.50 -17.62
C LEU A 179 19.59 -7.89 -17.72
N THR A 180 19.87 -8.65 -18.78
CA THR A 180 19.34 -10.01 -18.96
C THR A 180 19.94 -11.04 -18.03
N ASP A 181 21.09 -10.76 -17.42
CA ASP A 181 21.74 -11.69 -16.49
C ASP A 181 21.27 -11.44 -15.05
N LEU A 182 20.63 -10.29 -14.82
CA LEU A 182 20.23 -9.80 -13.52
C LEU A 182 18.77 -10.11 -13.22
N ALA A 183 18.51 -10.44 -11.97
CA ALA A 183 17.18 -10.50 -11.38
C ALA A 183 16.80 -9.16 -10.75
N ALA A 184 17.77 -8.49 -10.09
CA ALA A 184 17.56 -7.20 -9.45
C ALA A 184 18.85 -6.39 -9.31
N VAL A 185 18.69 -5.10 -9.13
CA VAL A 185 19.71 -4.16 -8.67
C VAL A 185 19.23 -3.55 -7.37
N GLY A 186 20.05 -3.57 -6.33
CA GLY A 186 19.74 -2.93 -5.06
C GLY A 186 20.77 -1.86 -4.73
N PHE A 187 20.28 -0.76 -4.15
CA PHE A 187 21.06 0.45 -3.96
C PHE A 187 21.51 0.55 -2.51
N ASN A 188 22.66 1.18 -2.29
CA ASN A 188 23.20 1.38 -0.97
C ASN A 188 22.22 2.20 -0.09
N PRO A 189 21.68 1.63 0.99
CA PRO A 189 20.68 2.31 1.83
C PRO A 189 21.23 3.56 2.53
N ARG A 190 22.56 3.73 2.63
CA ARG A 190 23.16 4.97 3.18
C ARG A 190 22.95 6.19 2.28
N PHE A 191 22.79 5.97 0.97
CA PHE A 191 22.57 7.04 0.00
C PHE A 191 21.10 7.19 -0.38
N ALA A 192 20.29 6.15 -0.14
CA ALA A 192 18.86 6.19 -0.32
C ALA A 192 18.18 7.21 0.62
N ARG A 193 17.51 8.21 0.03
CA ARG A 193 16.79 9.29 0.70
C ARG A 193 15.30 9.07 0.52
N ALA A 194 14.63 8.63 1.59
CA ALA A 194 13.17 8.64 1.66
C ALA A 194 12.68 10.09 1.76
N ARG A 195 12.32 10.71 0.63
CA ARG A 195 11.80 12.07 0.58
C ARG A 195 10.32 12.06 0.99
N LYS A 196 10.07 12.21 2.30
CA LYS A 196 8.69 12.34 2.79
C LYS A 196 8.12 13.72 2.42
N PRO A 197 6.90 13.79 1.86
CA PRO A 197 6.22 15.05 1.64
C PRO A 197 6.07 15.85 2.95
N LYS A 198 6.18 17.18 2.86
CA LYS A 198 6.12 18.11 4.01
C LYS A 198 4.69 18.43 4.49
N GLY A 199 3.68 17.86 3.85
CA GLY A 199 2.28 18.06 4.16
C GLY A 199 1.44 16.89 3.64
N PRO A 200 0.10 17.02 3.63
CA PRO A 200 -0.78 16.00 3.12
C PRO A 200 -0.39 15.56 1.70
N TYR A 201 -0.47 14.26 1.45
CA TYR A 201 -0.22 13.67 0.14
C TYR A 201 -1.15 12.47 -0.06
N ALA A 202 -1.40 12.10 -1.31
CA ALA A 202 -2.23 10.93 -1.63
C ALA A 202 -1.37 9.71 -1.93
N HIS A 203 -1.65 8.60 -1.26
CA HIS A 203 -1.14 7.29 -1.62
C HIS A 203 -2.11 6.64 -2.63
N LEU A 204 -1.68 6.49 -3.88
CA LEU A 204 -2.48 5.94 -4.97
C LEU A 204 -2.19 4.46 -5.17
N VAL A 205 -3.26 3.70 -5.41
CA VAL A 205 -3.19 2.30 -5.83
C VAL A 205 -3.87 2.12 -7.18
N LEU A 206 -3.17 1.52 -8.14
CA LEU A 206 -3.69 1.24 -9.47
C LEU A 206 -4.00 -0.25 -9.69
N THR A 207 -4.73 -0.53 -10.78
CA THR A 207 -5.21 -1.87 -11.13
C THR A 207 -4.12 -2.92 -11.36
N ASP A 208 -2.89 -2.50 -11.68
CA ASP A 208 -1.72 -3.36 -11.91
C ASP A 208 -0.87 -3.56 -10.64
N GLY A 209 -1.31 -3.02 -9.50
CA GLY A 209 -0.58 -3.07 -8.23
C GLY A 209 0.34 -1.88 -8.00
N THR A 210 0.48 -0.94 -8.94
CA THR A 210 1.29 0.28 -8.74
C THR A 210 0.90 0.98 -7.44
N ARG A 211 1.92 1.40 -6.67
CA ARG A 211 1.80 2.24 -5.47
C ARG A 211 2.59 3.52 -5.67
N LEU A 212 1.92 4.67 -5.63
CA LEU A 212 2.53 5.96 -5.91
C LEU A 212 2.01 7.04 -4.98
N ASP A 213 2.92 7.74 -4.33
CA ASP A 213 2.61 8.93 -3.56
C ASP A 213 2.54 10.16 -4.47
N ALA A 214 1.49 10.98 -4.32
CA ALA A 214 1.26 12.21 -5.05
C ALA A 214 1.11 13.40 -4.10
N THR A 215 1.90 14.46 -4.32
CA THR A 215 1.87 15.66 -3.46
C THR A 215 0.81 16.67 -3.86
N GLU A 216 0.32 16.59 -5.09
CA GLU A 216 -0.77 17.39 -5.62
C GLU A 216 -1.62 16.51 -6.52
N LEU A 217 -2.94 16.69 -6.51
CA LEU A 217 -3.87 15.97 -7.36
C LEU A 217 -5.09 16.82 -7.68
N GLY A 218 -5.61 16.61 -8.89
CA GLY A 218 -6.83 17.21 -9.40
C GLY A 218 -7.50 16.26 -10.39
N LEU A 219 -8.78 16.48 -10.66
CA LEU A 219 -9.46 15.80 -11.75
C LEU A 219 -9.49 16.69 -12.98
N LYS A 220 -9.12 16.15 -14.14
CA LYS A 220 -9.34 16.79 -15.44
C LYS A 220 -9.88 15.74 -16.39
N ASP A 221 -11.04 16.03 -16.97
CA ASP A 221 -11.81 15.06 -17.75
C ASP A 221 -12.03 13.79 -16.90
N ASP A 222 -11.61 12.62 -17.40
CA ASP A 222 -11.74 11.33 -16.71
C ASP A 222 -10.41 10.81 -16.13
N ALA A 223 -9.45 11.71 -15.92
CA ALA A 223 -8.13 11.38 -15.41
C ALA A 223 -7.77 12.18 -14.16
N LEU A 224 -7.17 11.47 -13.20
CA LEU A 224 -6.50 12.09 -12.07
C LEU A 224 -5.18 12.67 -12.55
N VAL A 225 -5.08 13.99 -12.60
CA VAL A 225 -3.83 14.71 -12.88
C VAL A 225 -3.12 14.91 -11.55
N ALA A 226 -1.98 14.24 -11.39
CA ALA A 226 -1.30 14.16 -10.11
C ALA A 226 0.21 14.38 -10.26
N LYS A 227 0.77 15.20 -9.37
CA LYS A 227 2.20 15.44 -9.26
C LYS A 227 2.78 14.39 -8.32
N MET A 228 3.54 13.46 -8.88
CA MET A 228 4.12 12.37 -8.11
C MET A 228 5.21 12.89 -7.16
N ALA A 229 5.34 12.27 -5.99
CA ALA A 229 6.45 12.52 -5.06
C ALA A 229 7.78 12.08 -5.67
N CYS A 230 7.76 10.99 -6.44
CA CYS A 230 8.86 10.54 -7.30
C CYS A 230 8.45 10.63 -8.79
N GLY A 231 9.15 11.47 -9.55
CA GLY A 231 8.92 11.58 -11.00
C GLY A 231 8.08 12.81 -11.40
N PRO A 232 7.47 12.78 -12.60
CA PRO A 232 6.82 13.94 -13.20
C PRO A 232 5.36 14.13 -12.77
N LEU A 233 4.72 15.13 -13.38
CA LEU A 233 3.26 15.25 -13.42
C LEU A 233 2.69 14.15 -14.34
N VAL A 234 1.64 13.47 -13.90
CA VAL A 234 1.07 12.32 -14.59
C VAL A 234 -0.45 12.43 -14.66
N ALA A 235 -1.04 12.06 -15.79
CA ALA A 235 -2.47 11.86 -15.92
C ALA A 235 -2.80 10.36 -15.81
N VAL A 236 -3.50 9.96 -14.75
CA VAL A 236 -3.91 8.58 -14.50
C VAL A 236 -5.40 8.43 -14.79
N PRO A 237 -5.82 7.65 -15.80
CA PRO A 237 -7.24 7.40 -16.05
C PRO A 237 -7.94 6.84 -14.82
N LEU A 238 -9.14 7.36 -14.49
CA LEU A 238 -9.91 6.87 -13.34
C LEU A 238 -10.20 5.36 -13.41
N SER A 239 -10.30 4.81 -14.62
CA SER A 239 -10.45 3.38 -14.87
C SER A 239 -9.29 2.52 -14.34
N LYS A 240 -8.09 3.10 -14.17
CA LYS A 240 -6.91 2.46 -13.57
C LYS A 240 -6.79 2.68 -12.06
N VAL A 241 -7.53 3.63 -11.47
CA VAL A 241 -7.48 3.90 -10.03
C VAL A 241 -8.31 2.87 -9.27
N VAL A 242 -7.75 2.33 -8.19
CA VAL A 242 -8.43 1.39 -7.27
C VAL A 242 -8.62 2.01 -5.89
N ALA A 243 -7.59 2.67 -5.37
CA ALA A 243 -7.65 3.30 -4.07
C ALA A 243 -6.82 4.58 -4.03
N LEU A 244 -7.24 5.50 -3.16
CA LEU A 244 -6.51 6.69 -2.75
C LEU A 244 -6.64 6.81 -1.24
N ASP A 245 -5.53 6.97 -0.52
CA ASP A 245 -5.52 7.35 0.90
C ASP A 245 -4.82 8.68 1.09
N VAL A 246 -5.44 9.60 1.85
CA VAL A 246 -4.79 10.86 2.21
C VAL A 246 -3.92 10.64 3.44
N MET A 247 -2.62 10.69 3.23
CA MET A 247 -1.58 10.56 4.25
C MET A 247 -1.25 11.94 4.84
N GLN A 248 -0.84 12.00 6.11
CA GLN A 248 -0.63 13.25 6.86
C GLN A 248 -1.84 14.21 6.87
N GLY A 249 -3.04 13.70 6.59
CA GLY A 249 -4.29 14.46 6.56
C GLY A 249 -5.07 14.41 7.89
N PRO A 250 -6.41 14.32 7.82
CA PRO A 250 -7.26 14.23 9.01
C PRO A 250 -7.27 12.82 9.63
N ALA A 251 -6.83 11.79 8.90
CA ALA A 251 -6.67 10.44 9.44
C ALA A 251 -5.22 10.13 9.81
N VAL A 252 -5.03 9.46 10.95
CA VAL A 252 -3.74 8.99 11.45
C VAL A 252 -3.80 7.47 11.56
N ALA A 253 -2.99 6.77 10.78
CA ALA A 253 -2.91 5.31 10.86
C ALA A 253 -2.33 4.88 12.22
N LEU A 254 -2.90 3.85 12.84
CA LEU A 254 -2.37 3.32 14.11
C LEU A 254 -0.96 2.73 13.95
N SER A 255 -0.60 2.30 12.74
CA SER A 255 0.74 1.79 12.43
C SER A 255 1.83 2.86 12.39
N ASP A 256 1.45 4.14 12.25
CA ASP A 256 2.35 5.28 12.37
C ASP A 256 2.51 5.76 13.83
N LEU A 257 1.67 5.25 14.73
CA LEU A 257 1.71 5.57 16.15
C LEU A 257 2.44 4.47 16.92
N LYS A 258 3.26 4.90 17.89
CA LYS A 258 3.81 3.96 18.87
C LYS A 258 2.73 3.69 19.93
N PRO A 259 2.32 2.43 20.16
CA PRO A 259 1.44 2.10 21.27
C PRO A 259 2.06 2.56 22.59
N LYS A 260 1.25 3.11 23.49
CA LYS A 260 1.63 3.41 24.87
C LYS A 260 2.01 2.12 25.62
N LYS A 261 1.29 1.04 25.32
CA LYS A 261 1.58 -0.31 25.82
C LYS A 261 1.37 -1.32 24.70
N ALA A 262 2.27 -2.28 24.57
CA ALA A 262 2.14 -3.40 23.65
C ALA A 262 2.56 -4.67 24.40
N GLU A 263 1.63 -5.61 24.54
CA GLU A 263 1.84 -6.89 25.18
C GLU A 263 1.51 -8.00 24.18
N ALA A 264 2.38 -9.00 24.11
CA ALA A 264 2.14 -10.21 23.35
C ALA A 264 2.63 -11.40 24.18
N SER A 265 1.83 -12.45 24.28
CA SER A 265 2.23 -13.71 24.92
C SER A 265 1.92 -14.88 24.00
N GLY A 266 2.79 -15.90 23.99
CA GLY A 266 2.62 -17.07 23.12
C GLY A 266 1.71 -18.11 23.78
N PHE A 267 1.12 -18.99 22.98
CA PHE A 267 0.45 -20.17 23.51
C PHE A 267 1.45 -21.14 24.16
N LEU A 268 2.64 -21.26 23.56
CA LEU A 268 3.78 -22.05 24.07
C LEU A 268 5.07 -21.20 24.03
N GLY A 269 5.27 -20.34 25.03
CA GLY A 269 6.47 -19.51 25.16
C GLY A 269 6.27 -18.04 24.78
N ASP A 270 7.25 -17.45 24.10
CA ASP A 270 7.26 -16.03 23.80
C ASP A 270 6.17 -15.64 22.78
N GLY A 271 5.57 -14.47 22.99
CA GLY A 271 4.53 -13.95 22.11
C GLY A 271 5.07 -13.48 20.76
N TRP A 272 4.19 -13.44 19.77
CA TRP A 272 4.50 -12.86 18.47
C TRP A 272 4.37 -11.33 18.57
N PRO A 273 5.44 -10.56 18.32
CA PRO A 273 5.33 -9.11 18.33
C PRO A 273 4.40 -8.65 17.21
N TRP A 274 3.58 -7.65 17.50
CA TRP A 274 2.78 -6.98 16.49
C TRP A 274 3.68 -6.35 15.41
N ALA A 275 3.13 -6.11 14.23
CA ALA A 275 3.86 -5.50 13.14
C ALA A 275 3.06 -4.37 12.47
N ALA A 276 3.74 -3.24 12.23
CA ALA A 276 3.21 -2.13 11.46
C ALA A 276 3.28 -2.42 9.94
N ASP A 277 2.15 -2.23 9.25
CA ASP A 277 1.99 -2.29 7.78
C ASP A 277 2.40 -3.64 7.16
N ARG A 278 2.37 -4.70 7.96
CA ARG A 278 2.67 -6.08 7.57
C ARG A 278 2.14 -7.05 8.60
N THR A 279 1.99 -8.31 8.22
CA THR A 279 1.65 -9.39 9.15
C THR A 279 2.76 -9.61 10.18
N VAL A 280 2.48 -10.33 11.26
CA VAL A 280 3.49 -10.77 12.25
C VAL A 280 4.62 -11.61 11.63
N ARG A 281 4.40 -12.11 10.40
CA ARG A 281 5.38 -12.87 9.60
C ARG A 281 6.12 -12.02 8.56
N GLY A 282 5.89 -10.70 8.55
CA GLY A 282 6.55 -9.77 7.65
C GLY A 282 6.02 -9.76 6.21
N ARG A 283 4.81 -10.30 5.97
CA ARG A 283 4.14 -10.30 4.66
C ARG A 283 3.15 -9.13 4.53
N PRO A 284 2.71 -8.76 3.31
CA PRO A 284 1.64 -7.78 3.15
C PRO A 284 0.37 -8.18 3.92
N LEU A 285 -0.36 -7.21 4.48
CA LEU A 285 -1.62 -7.45 5.17
C LEU A 285 -2.69 -7.83 4.13
N ARG A 286 -3.20 -9.05 4.19
CA ARG A 286 -4.23 -9.54 3.27
C ARG A 286 -5.49 -9.91 4.03
N LEU A 287 -6.63 -9.50 3.51
CA LEU A 287 -7.95 -9.73 4.10
C LEU A 287 -8.92 -10.19 3.02
N PHE A 288 -9.89 -11.03 3.35
CA PHE A 288 -11.00 -11.30 2.45
C PHE A 288 -12.07 -10.23 2.59
N THR A 289 -12.73 -9.90 1.50
CA THR A 289 -13.92 -9.04 1.43
C THR A 289 -14.97 -9.73 0.56
N SER A 290 -16.18 -9.18 0.48
CA SER A 290 -17.19 -9.65 -0.47
C SER A 290 -16.74 -9.56 -1.93
N ALA A 291 -15.85 -8.61 -2.27
CA ALA A 291 -15.28 -8.45 -3.60
C ALA A 291 -14.06 -9.36 -3.88
N GLY A 292 -13.68 -10.20 -2.91
CA GLY A 292 -12.47 -11.03 -2.95
C GLY A 292 -11.37 -10.56 -2.02
N GLU A 293 -10.16 -11.05 -2.25
CA GLU A 293 -9.01 -10.77 -1.39
C GLU A 293 -8.43 -9.38 -1.67
N THR A 294 -8.27 -8.58 -0.61
CA THR A 294 -7.74 -7.20 -0.66
C THR A 294 -6.43 -7.12 0.12
N THR A 295 -5.50 -6.28 -0.37
CA THR A 295 -4.25 -5.94 0.33
C THR A 295 -4.41 -4.60 1.03
N ALA A 296 -4.09 -4.52 2.31
CA ALA A 296 -4.05 -3.28 3.07
C ALA A 296 -2.60 -2.77 3.19
N ASP A 297 -2.31 -1.63 2.58
CA ASP A 297 -0.95 -1.06 2.60
C ASP A 297 -0.62 -0.39 3.95
N LYS A 298 -1.64 -0.03 4.72
CA LYS A 298 -1.53 0.46 6.10
C LYS A 298 -2.34 -0.42 7.04
N GLY A 299 -1.82 -0.64 8.24
CA GLY A 299 -2.54 -1.38 9.27
C GLY A 299 -1.64 -2.12 10.25
N LEU A 300 -2.22 -3.01 11.05
CA LEU A 300 -1.51 -3.78 12.07
C LEU A 300 -1.65 -5.28 11.79
N GLY A 301 -0.52 -5.98 11.81
CA GLY A 301 -0.48 -7.44 11.91
C GLY A 301 -0.35 -7.86 13.36
N THR A 302 -1.25 -8.74 13.82
CA THR A 302 -1.28 -9.24 15.21
C THR A 302 -1.46 -10.75 15.25
N HIS A 303 -1.17 -11.34 16.41
CA HIS A 303 -1.43 -12.74 16.71
C HIS A 303 -2.27 -12.81 17.99
N PRO A 304 -3.07 -13.87 18.22
CA PRO A 304 -3.73 -14.09 19.50
C PRO A 304 -2.83 -13.89 20.71
N LYS A 305 -3.45 -13.39 21.79
CA LYS A 305 -2.83 -12.82 22.99
C LYS A 305 -1.97 -11.59 22.73
N THR A 306 -2.45 -10.70 21.86
CA THR A 306 -1.90 -9.36 21.66
C THR A 306 -2.82 -8.31 22.31
N VAL A 307 -2.25 -7.38 23.08
CA VAL A 307 -2.93 -6.19 23.61
C VAL A 307 -2.14 -4.95 23.22
N LEU A 308 -2.77 -4.05 22.45
CA LEU A 308 -2.18 -2.78 22.04
C LEU A 308 -3.01 -1.63 22.61
N THR A 309 -2.38 -0.76 23.38
CA THR A 309 -3.02 0.40 24.00
C THR A 309 -2.44 1.68 23.43
N TYR A 310 -3.31 2.55 22.92
CA TYR A 310 -2.98 3.84 22.33
C TYR A 310 -3.57 4.98 23.15
N ASP A 311 -2.77 6.02 23.38
CA ASP A 311 -3.23 7.27 23.97
C ASP A 311 -3.90 8.12 22.88
N LEU A 312 -5.18 8.40 23.07
CA LEU A 312 -5.97 9.26 22.19
C LEU A 312 -5.94 10.73 22.63
N GLY A 313 -5.72 10.97 23.93
CA GLY A 313 -5.75 12.30 24.53
C GLY A 313 -7.05 13.10 24.30
N GLY A 314 -8.16 12.44 23.95
CA GLY A 314 -9.44 13.09 23.62
C GLY A 314 -9.43 13.89 22.31
N LYS A 315 -8.47 13.65 21.40
CA LYS A 315 -8.25 14.46 20.18
C LYS A 315 -8.93 13.94 18.93
N PHE A 316 -9.53 12.76 19.00
CA PHE A 316 -10.09 12.06 17.85
C PHE A 316 -11.59 11.91 18.01
N THR A 317 -12.29 11.79 16.88
CA THR A 317 -13.74 11.64 16.84
C THR A 317 -14.15 10.25 16.40
N ARG A 318 -13.34 9.60 15.55
CA ARG A 318 -13.65 8.28 15.00
C ARG A 318 -12.45 7.34 14.97
N PHE A 319 -12.67 6.08 15.32
CA PHE A 319 -11.79 4.96 15.01
C PHE A 319 -12.44 4.08 13.94
N GLU A 320 -11.66 3.67 12.93
CA GLU A 320 -12.12 2.75 11.91
C GLU A 320 -11.03 1.76 11.50
N ALA A 321 -11.43 0.55 11.10
CA ALA A 321 -10.54 -0.51 10.63
C ALA A 321 -11.32 -1.55 9.82
N LEU A 322 -10.62 -2.35 9.02
CA LEU A 322 -11.11 -3.60 8.45
C LEU A 322 -10.40 -4.76 9.17
N VAL A 323 -11.13 -5.57 9.92
CA VAL A 323 -10.55 -6.57 10.83
C VAL A 323 -10.92 -7.98 10.39
N GLY A 324 -9.92 -8.84 10.21
CA GLY A 324 -10.14 -10.22 9.79
C GLY A 324 -8.92 -11.09 10.02
N LEU A 325 -9.11 -12.41 9.86
CA LEU A 325 -7.97 -13.32 9.79
C LEU A 325 -7.18 -13.04 8.52
N ASP A 326 -5.86 -13.22 8.58
CA ASP A 326 -4.99 -13.07 7.43
C ASP A 326 -5.42 -14.01 6.29
N ALA A 327 -5.67 -13.47 5.10
CA ALA A 327 -6.22 -14.27 3.99
C ALA A 327 -5.25 -15.38 3.51
N ALA A 328 -3.95 -15.20 3.71
CA ALA A 328 -2.94 -16.19 3.32
C ALA A 328 -2.89 -17.38 4.28
N THR A 329 -2.88 -17.11 5.59
CA THR A 329 -2.63 -18.10 6.64
C THR A 329 -3.89 -18.51 7.42
N GLY A 330 -4.86 -17.61 7.54
CA GLY A 330 -6.05 -17.70 8.37
C GLY A 330 -7.22 -18.51 7.83
N LYS A 331 -6.95 -19.59 7.09
CA LYS A 331 -7.97 -20.35 6.34
C LYS A 331 -8.88 -21.19 7.22
N ARG A 332 -8.42 -21.57 8.41
CA ARG A 332 -9.16 -22.42 9.38
C ARG A 332 -9.05 -21.92 10.82
N GLY A 333 -8.44 -20.75 11.03
CA GLY A 333 -8.23 -20.20 12.36
C GLY A 333 -9.49 -19.66 12.98
N ARG A 334 -9.37 -19.36 14.27
CA ARG A 334 -10.37 -18.64 15.06
C ARG A 334 -9.66 -17.71 16.03
N ALA A 335 -10.21 -16.51 16.21
CA ALA A 335 -9.70 -15.54 17.18
C ALA A 335 -10.88 -14.84 17.87
N SER A 336 -10.61 -14.27 19.04
CA SER A 336 -11.54 -13.36 19.70
C SER A 336 -10.95 -11.96 19.71
N VAL A 337 -11.64 -11.01 19.11
CA VAL A 337 -11.18 -9.63 19.00
C VAL A 337 -12.12 -8.72 19.79
N ARG A 338 -11.53 -7.81 20.57
CA ARG A 338 -12.25 -6.80 21.34
C ARG A 338 -11.58 -5.44 21.19
N ILE A 339 -12.41 -4.40 21.21
CA ILE A 339 -11.97 -3.01 21.21
C ILE A 339 -12.51 -2.37 22.47
N LEU A 340 -11.66 -1.67 23.23
CA LEU A 340 -12.03 -0.99 24.45
C LEU A 340 -11.71 0.50 24.34
N LEU A 341 -12.63 1.34 24.81
CA LEU A 341 -12.46 2.78 24.99
C LEU A 341 -12.46 3.07 26.49
N ASP A 342 -11.36 3.63 27.01
CA ASP A 342 -11.17 3.88 28.44
C ASP A 342 -11.50 2.67 29.33
N GLY A 343 -11.10 1.47 28.87
CA GLY A 343 -11.35 0.20 29.55
C GLY A 343 -12.76 -0.38 29.40
N LYS A 344 -13.67 0.31 28.69
CA LYS A 344 -15.02 -0.18 28.39
C LYS A 344 -15.07 -0.79 27.00
N GLU A 345 -15.55 -2.01 26.89
CA GLU A 345 -15.66 -2.72 25.62
C GLU A 345 -16.73 -2.08 24.71
N VAL A 346 -16.38 -1.89 23.44
CA VAL A 346 -17.31 -1.51 22.37
C VAL A 346 -18.04 -2.76 21.91
N ASP A 347 -19.36 -2.70 21.79
CA ASP A 347 -20.17 -3.86 21.41
C ASP A 347 -20.02 -4.19 19.92
N LEU A 348 -19.15 -5.16 19.62
CA LEU A 348 -18.85 -5.65 18.28
C LEU A 348 -18.91 -7.19 18.29
N PRO A 349 -20.11 -7.80 18.28
CA PRO A 349 -20.28 -9.24 18.46
C PRO A 349 -19.59 -10.06 17.37
N ASP A 350 -19.57 -9.56 16.13
CA ASP A 350 -18.93 -10.23 14.97
C ASP A 350 -17.41 -10.43 15.15
N LEU A 351 -16.78 -9.61 16.00
CA LEU A 351 -15.35 -9.71 16.31
C LEU A 351 -15.04 -10.72 17.42
N LYS A 352 -16.01 -11.04 18.29
CA LYS A 352 -15.77 -11.93 19.45
C LYS A 352 -15.53 -13.38 19.05
N ALA A 353 -16.03 -13.79 17.88
CA ALA A 353 -15.91 -15.13 17.34
C ALA A 353 -15.46 -15.09 15.87
N LEU A 354 -14.33 -14.41 15.63
CA LEU A 354 -13.78 -14.23 14.29
C LEU A 354 -13.37 -15.59 13.69
N THR A 355 -13.79 -15.84 12.46
CA THR A 355 -13.44 -17.04 11.67
C THR A 355 -12.88 -16.65 10.31
N ALA A 356 -12.35 -17.63 9.56
CA ALA A 356 -11.97 -17.42 8.17
C ALA A 356 -13.18 -16.92 7.36
N GLY A 357 -12.98 -15.88 6.53
CA GLY A 357 -14.04 -15.28 5.74
C GLY A 357 -13.87 -13.78 5.55
N PRO A 358 -14.91 -13.09 5.05
CA PRO A 358 -14.89 -11.65 4.88
C PRO A 358 -14.57 -10.92 6.18
N ALA A 359 -13.65 -9.96 6.10
CA ALA A 359 -13.28 -9.09 7.20
C ALA A 359 -14.44 -8.17 7.59
N VAL A 360 -14.47 -7.82 8.87
CA VAL A 360 -15.51 -6.98 9.48
C VAL A 360 -15.06 -5.53 9.45
N GLY A 361 -15.90 -4.66 8.88
CA GLY A 361 -15.72 -3.22 8.96
C GLY A 361 -16.04 -2.72 10.37
N VAL A 362 -15.10 -2.01 10.98
CA VAL A 362 -15.23 -1.44 12.32
C VAL A 362 -15.37 0.07 12.21
N TRP A 363 -16.33 0.61 12.94
CA TRP A 363 -16.53 2.03 13.17
C TRP A 363 -16.84 2.23 14.65
N ALA A 364 -16.15 3.14 15.31
CA ALA A 364 -16.41 3.51 16.69
C ALA A 364 -16.28 5.02 16.89
N ASP A 365 -17.25 5.63 17.56
CA ASP A 365 -17.16 6.99 18.08
C ASP A 365 -16.17 7.00 19.25
N VAL A 366 -15.12 7.81 19.15
CA VAL A 366 -14.07 7.93 20.17
C VAL A 366 -13.99 9.34 20.76
N ARG A 367 -15.03 10.17 20.55
CA ARG A 367 -15.08 11.53 21.10
C ARG A 367 -14.92 11.51 22.62
N GLY A 368 -13.95 12.27 23.09
CA GLY A 368 -13.64 12.39 24.52
C GLY A 368 -12.93 11.19 25.13
N ALA A 369 -12.76 10.08 24.40
CA ALA A 369 -12.03 8.91 24.88
C ALA A 369 -10.53 9.25 25.02
N LYS A 370 -9.90 8.78 26.10
CA LYS A 370 -8.48 9.02 26.37
C LYS A 370 -7.62 7.86 25.91
N GLU A 371 -8.16 6.65 25.91
CA GLU A 371 -7.40 5.44 25.61
C GLU A 371 -8.20 4.51 24.69
N LEU A 372 -7.54 4.01 23.65
CA LEU A 372 -8.03 2.93 22.78
C LEU A 372 -7.20 1.68 23.04
N THR A 373 -7.84 0.57 23.37
CA THR A 373 -7.17 -0.72 23.53
C THR A 373 -7.72 -1.74 22.54
N LEU A 374 -6.82 -2.33 21.74
CA LEU A 374 -7.11 -3.43 20.83
C LEU A 374 -6.66 -4.73 21.48
N VAL A 375 -7.57 -5.69 21.60
CA VAL A 375 -7.29 -7.00 22.20
C VAL A 375 -7.57 -8.08 21.18
N VAL A 376 -6.59 -8.95 20.96
CA VAL A 376 -6.73 -10.18 20.21
C VAL A 376 -6.43 -11.33 21.17
N ASP A 377 -7.40 -12.21 21.39
CA ASP A 377 -7.30 -13.40 22.25
C ASP A 377 -7.49 -14.68 21.42
N PHE A 378 -7.17 -15.82 22.01
CA PHE A 378 -7.36 -17.14 21.41
C PHE A 378 -8.83 -17.39 21.10
N GLY A 379 -9.08 -18.02 19.96
CA GLY A 379 -10.35 -18.69 19.71
C GLY A 379 -10.39 -20.09 20.36
N PRO A 380 -11.46 -20.85 20.14
CA PRO A 380 -11.59 -22.23 20.62
C PRO A 380 -10.49 -23.19 20.13
N THR A 381 -9.78 -22.83 19.06
CA THR A 381 -8.70 -23.62 18.45
C THR A 381 -7.30 -23.15 18.86
N GLY A 382 -7.19 -22.35 19.92
CA GLY A 382 -5.93 -21.77 20.36
C GLY A 382 -5.42 -20.71 19.38
N ASP A 383 -4.18 -20.85 18.95
CA ASP A 383 -3.42 -19.83 18.22
C ASP A 383 -3.11 -20.23 16.75
N VAL A 384 -3.51 -21.45 16.35
CA VAL A 384 -3.25 -22.02 15.04
C VAL A 384 -3.99 -21.27 13.94
N GLN A 385 -3.25 -20.78 12.94
CA GLN A 385 -3.78 -20.04 11.79
C GLN A 385 -4.65 -18.85 12.20
N ALA A 386 -4.35 -18.23 13.33
CA ALA A 386 -5.20 -17.19 13.91
C ALA A 386 -4.56 -15.78 13.81
N ASP A 387 -3.56 -15.59 12.95
CA ASP A 387 -3.01 -14.25 12.64
C ASP A 387 -4.17 -13.31 12.26
N VAL A 388 -4.30 -12.17 12.97
CA VAL A 388 -5.34 -11.16 12.76
C VAL A 388 -4.71 -9.92 12.14
N ASN A 389 -5.29 -9.47 11.03
CA ASN A 389 -4.91 -8.23 10.37
C ASN A 389 -5.96 -7.14 10.65
N TRP A 390 -5.48 -5.95 10.99
CA TRP A 390 -6.26 -4.72 11.16
C TRP A 390 -5.94 -3.80 9.98
N GLY A 391 -6.56 -4.04 8.84
CA GLY A 391 -6.37 -3.25 7.62
C GLY A 391 -6.91 -1.84 7.79
N TYR A 392 -6.16 -0.85 7.33
CA TYR A 392 -6.52 0.57 7.37
C TYR A 392 -6.93 1.08 8.76
N ALA A 393 -6.45 0.44 9.83
CA ALA A 393 -6.74 0.87 11.19
C ALA A 393 -6.24 2.30 11.42
N ARG A 394 -7.17 3.24 11.64
CA ARG A 394 -6.88 4.67 11.75
C ARG A 394 -7.81 5.40 12.71
N LEU A 395 -7.29 6.51 13.22
CA LEU A 395 -8.01 7.49 14.03
C LEU A 395 -8.23 8.75 13.21
N ILE A 396 -9.42 9.32 13.28
CA ILE A 396 -9.82 10.51 12.52
C ILE A 396 -10.08 11.66 13.49
N ARG A 397 -9.60 12.84 13.11
CA ARG A 397 -9.87 14.13 13.77
C ARG A 397 -10.68 15.01 12.81
N GLU A 398 -11.51 15.87 13.39
CA GLU A 398 -12.24 16.90 12.64
C GLU A 398 -11.35 18.06 12.18
#